data_AF-A0A967T8U2-F1
#
_entry.id   AF-A0A967T8U2-F1
#
_cell.length_a   1.000
_cell.length_b   1.000
_cell.length_c   1.000
_cell.angle_alpha   90.00
_cell.angle_beta   90.00
_cell.angle_gamma   90.00
#
_symmetry.space_group_name_H-M   'P 1'
#
loop_
_entity.id
_entity.type
_entity.pdbx_description
1 polymer ?
#
loop_
_entity_poly.entity_id
_entity_poly.type
_entity_poly.pdbx_seq_one_letter_code
_entity_poly.pdbx_strand_id
1 'polypeptide(L)' 'MTTDYIGLLGETTAQQAINFLRDAQLDLDVPYYLFVITQDKQLQGVIGLRSLVIARP' A
#
# COMPACT_ATOMS: atom_id res chain seq x y z
N MET A 1 10.80 9.09 14.68
CA MET A 1 9.93 7.91 14.44
C MET A 1 8.72 8.43 13.69
N THR A 2 8.56 8.03 12.42
CA THR A 2 7.43 8.44 11.59
C THR A 2 6.28 7.47 11.82
N THR A 3 5.09 8.00 12.10
CA THR A 3 3.84 7.21 12.26
C THR A 3 3.08 7.06 10.95
N ASP A 4 3.58 7.67 9.88
CA ASP A 4 2.95 7.64 8.57
C ASP A 4 3.16 6.30 7.90
N TYR A 5 2.06 5.68 7.48
CA TYR A 5 2.05 4.42 6.75
C TYR A 5 0.94 4.45 5.70
N ILE A 6 1.06 3.59 4.69
CA ILE A 6 0.07 3.46 3.63
C ILE A 6 -0.78 2.23 3.91
N GLY A 7 -2.06 2.45 4.19
CA GLY A 7 -3.07 1.41 4.35
C GLY A 7 -3.85 1.20 3.05
N LEU A 8 -4.00 -0.05 2.62
CA LEU A 8 -4.89 -0.47 1.54
C LEU A 8 -6.02 -1.32 2.12
N LEU A 9 -7.19 -1.25 1.50
CA LEU A 9 -8.27 -2.20 1.80
C LEU A 9 -8.01 -3.52 1.06
N GLY A 10 -8.46 -4.64 1.64
CA GLY A 10 -8.27 -5.98 1.05
C GLY A 10 -8.86 -6.16 -0.36
N GLU A 11 -9.87 -5.38 -0.71
CA GLU A 11 -10.51 -5.39 -2.04
C GLU A 11 -9.75 -4.55 -3.08
N THR A 12 -8.67 -3.85 -2.70
CA THR A 12 -7.92 -2.96 -3.60
C THR A 12 -7.11 -3.79 -4.60
N THR A 13 -7.29 -3.54 -5.89
CA THR A 13 -6.47 -4.23 -6.91
C THR A 13 -5.04 -3.70 -6.96
N ALA A 14 -4.12 -4.49 -7.51
CA ALA A 14 -2.75 -4.07 -7.71
C ALA A 14 -2.67 -2.78 -8.54
N GLN A 15 -3.51 -2.68 -9.59
CA GLN A 15 -3.57 -1.50 -10.44
C GLN A 15 -4.03 -0.25 -9.68
N GLN A 16 -5.05 -0.37 -8.84
CA GLN A 16 -5.57 0.75 -8.03
C GLN A 16 -4.52 1.22 -7.03
N ALA A 17 -3.88 0.27 -6.34
CA ALA A 17 -2.82 0.59 -5.38
C ALA A 17 -1.63 1.30 -6.04
N ILE A 18 -1.19 0.84 -7.23
CA ILE A 18 -0.12 1.49 -7.99
C ILE A 18 -0.52 2.91 -8.41
N ASN A 19 -1.76 3.12 -8.86
CA ASN A 19 -2.24 4.44 -9.25
C ASN A 19 -2.28 5.39 -8.05
N PHE A 20 -2.80 4.93 -6.91
CA PHE A 20 -2.78 5.70 -5.66
C PHE A 20 -1.36 6.12 -5.26
N LEU A 21 -0.40 5.20 -5.34
CA LEU A 21 1.00 5.50 -5.03
C LEU A 21 1.62 6.56 -5.95
N ARG A 22 1.22 6.60 -7.24
CA ARG A 22 1.69 7.61 -8.19
C ARG A 22 1.08 8.99 -7.89
N ASP A 23 -0.19 9.03 -7.51
CA ASP A 23 -0.91 10.26 -7.23
C ASP A 23 -0.54 10.86 -5.86
N ALA A 24 -0.23 10.02 -4.88
CA ALA A 24 0.05 10.43 -3.52
C ALA A 24 1.36 11.23 -3.36
N GLN A 25 2.18 11.40 -4.43
CA GLN A 25 3.44 12.15 -4.45
C GLN A 25 4.24 11.96 -3.14
N LEU A 26 4.41 10.70 -2.74
CA LEU A 26 5.01 10.35 -1.47
C LEU A 26 6.46 10.80 -1.46
N ASP A 27 6.85 11.56 -0.44
CA ASP A 27 8.22 11.99 -0.24
C ASP A 27 9.10 10.73 -0.05
N LEU A 28 10.20 10.66 -0.82
CA LEU A 28 10.90 9.43 -1.21
C LEU A 28 11.67 8.70 -0.08
N ASP A 29 11.45 9.06 1.18
CA ASP A 29 12.23 8.60 2.33
C ASP A 29 11.58 7.43 3.12
N VAL A 30 10.35 7.02 2.81
CA VAL A 30 9.61 5.99 3.59
C VAL A 30 9.61 4.61 2.88
N PRO A 31 9.90 3.50 3.59
CA PRO A 31 10.02 2.18 2.99
C PRO A 31 8.71 1.59 2.44
N TYR A 32 8.90 0.84 1.36
CA TYR A 32 7.96 0.22 0.39
C TYR A 32 7.02 -0.88 0.91
N TYR A 33 6.45 -0.75 2.11
CA TYR A 33 5.47 -1.69 2.64
C TYR A 33 4.09 -1.05 2.72
N LEU A 34 3.13 -1.68 2.07
CA LEU A 34 1.72 -1.34 2.14
C LEU A 34 1.04 -2.30 3.11
N PHE A 35 0.26 -1.74 4.02
CA PHE A 35 -0.46 -2.51 5.03
C PHE A 35 -1.87 -2.77 4.51
N VAL A 36 -2.26 -4.04 4.43
CA VAL A 36 -3.64 -4.39 4.09
C VAL A 36 -4.45 -4.36 5.38
N ILE A 37 -5.43 -3.47 5.45
CA ILE A 37 -6.27 -3.26 6.63
C ILE A 37 -7.75 -3.51 6.33
N THR A 38 -8.51 -3.87 7.36
CA THR A 38 -9.99 -3.89 7.31
C THR A 38 -10.57 -2.49 7.48
N GLN A 39 -11.88 -2.35 7.28
CA GLN A 39 -12.62 -1.13 7.63
C GLN A 39 -12.51 -0.79 9.13
N ASP A 40 -12.39 -1.80 9.99
CA ASP A 40 -12.17 -1.66 11.44
C ASP A 40 -10.70 -1.37 11.82
N LYS A 41 -9.86 -1.00 10.83
CA LYS A 41 -8.42 -0.71 10.98
C LYS A 41 -7.61 -1.88 11.54
N GLN A 42 -8.07 -3.12 11.35
CA GLN A 42 -7.31 -4.30 11.74
C GLN A 42 -6.32 -4.68 10.64
N LEU A 43 -5.08 -5.01 11.01
CA LEU A 43 -4.06 -5.44 10.06
C LEU A 43 -4.34 -6.87 9.59
N GLN A 44 -4.55 -7.04 8.30
CA GLN A 44 -4.70 -8.35 7.66
C GLN A 44 -3.39 -8.87 7.07
N GLY A 45 -2.51 -7.97 6.64
CA GLY A 45 -1.25 -8.38 6.03
C GLY A 45 -0.39 -7.22 5.57
N VAL A 46 0.78 -7.54 5.03
CA VAL A 46 1.75 -6.57 4.53
C VAL A 46 2.19 -6.99 3.14
N ILE A 47 2.19 -6.03 2.21
CA ILE A 47 2.59 -6.22 0.81
C ILE A 47 3.77 -5.30 0.52
N GLY A 48 4.85 -5.86 -0.01
CA GLY A 48 5.97 -5.07 -0.53
C GLY A 48 5.66 -4.49 -1.91
N LEU A 49 6.19 -3.30 -2.23
CA LEU A 49 5.99 -2.68 -3.55
C LEU A 49 6.42 -3.59 -4.70
N ARG A 50 7.52 -4.34 -4.56
CA ARG A 50 7.96 -5.31 -5.57
C ARG A 50 6.85 -6.29 -5.94
N SER A 51 6.15 -6.82 -4.93
CA SER A 51 5.06 -7.78 -5.13
C SER A 51 3.88 -7.13 -5.86
N LEU A 52 3.62 -5.86 -5.57
CA LEU A 52 2.57 -5.09 -6.24
C LEU A 52 2.88 -4.84 -7.72
N VAL A 53 4.14 -4.52 -8.05
CA VAL A 53 4.59 -4.24 -9.44
C VAL A 53 4.59 -5.50 -10.32
N ILE A 54 4.88 -6.67 -9.77
CA ILE A 54 4.84 -7.95 -10.51
C ILE A 54 3.45 -8.59 -10.55
N ALA A 55 2.53 -8.15 -9.68
CA ALA A 55 1.18 -8.67 -9.65
C ALA A 55 0.44 -8.30 -10.94
N ARG A 56 -0.45 -9.20 -11.39
CA ARG A 56 -1.35 -8.89 -12.50
C ARG A 56 -2.38 -7.85 -12.02
N PRO A 57 -2.77 -6.91 -12.88
CA PRO A 57 -3.72 -5.84 -12.54
C PRO A 57 -5.09 -6.36 -12.10
#